data_AF-A0A7W0VES4-F1
#
_entry.id   AF-A0A7W0VES4-F1
#
_cell.length_a   1.000
_cell.length_b   1.000
_cell.length_c   1.000
_cell.angle_alpha   90.00
_cell.angle_beta   90.00
_cell.angle_gamma   90.00
#
_symmetry.space_group_name_H-M   'P 1'
#
loop_
_entity.id
_entity.type
_entity.pdbx_description
1 polymer ?
#
loop_
_entity_poly.entity_id
_entity_poly.type
_entity_poly.pdbx_seq_one_letter_code
_entity_poly.pdbx_strand_id
1 'polypeptide(L)'
;MRDLVGELSRVELITAPSAEIGLELIAAHLPDAVIMDINLPGMSGFDAMQRLREAPATRHIPVIGLSAGALLKDTNRARQAGFYRYLTKPVKVAELTRVLEELLVRTAS
;
A
#
# COMPACT_ATOMS: atom_id res chain seq x y z
N MET A 1 8.91 0.29 -11.59
CA MET A 1 7.58 0.76 -11.12
C MET A 1 6.94 1.70 -12.14
N ARG A 2 7.67 2.69 -12.69
CA ARG A 2 7.20 3.47 -13.85
C ARG A 2 6.81 2.62 -15.06
N ASP A 3 7.57 1.55 -15.34
CA ASP A 3 7.26 0.67 -16.50
C ASP A 3 5.97 -0.16 -16.34
N LEU A 4 5.46 -0.30 -15.11
CA LEU A 4 4.23 -1.04 -14.78
C LEU A 4 2.97 -0.20 -15.04
N VAL A 5 3.11 1.13 -15.00
CA VAL A 5 2.01 2.09 -15.16
C VAL A 5 1.62 2.23 -16.63
N GLY A 6 2.53 1.91 -17.56
CA GLY A 6 2.27 2.01 -19.00
C GLY A 6 1.20 1.03 -19.52
N GLU A 7 0.97 -0.10 -18.85
CA GLU A 7 -0.03 -1.11 -19.26
C GLU A 7 -1.41 -0.89 -18.61
N LEU A 8 -1.49 -0.08 -17.55
CA LEU A 8 -2.72 0.25 -16.84
C LEU A 8 -3.20 1.65 -17.25
N SER A 9 -3.86 1.75 -18.40
CA SER A 9 -4.30 3.01 -19.04
C SER A 9 -5.33 3.86 -18.24
N ARG A 10 -5.50 3.61 -16.94
CA ARG A 10 -6.43 4.30 -16.03
C ARG A 10 -5.89 4.55 -14.61
N VAL A 11 -4.61 4.30 -14.34
CA VAL A 11 -4.05 4.46 -12.99
C VAL A 11 -3.14 5.68 -12.93
N GLU A 12 -3.46 6.61 -12.03
CA GLU A 12 -2.55 7.69 -11.65
C GLU A 12 -1.62 7.20 -10.55
N LEU A 13 -0.30 7.28 -10.79
CA LEU A 13 0.70 6.89 -9.81
C LEU A 13 1.28 8.12 -9.11
N ILE A 14 1.02 8.21 -7.81
CA ILE A 14 1.67 9.17 -6.91
C ILE A 14 2.75 8.43 -6.13
N THR A 15 3.98 8.95 -6.12
CA THR A 15 5.11 8.34 -5.40
C THR A 15 5.60 9.24 -4.27
N ALA A 16 5.85 8.66 -3.10
CA ALA A 16 6.44 9.35 -1.96
C ALA A 16 7.78 8.72 -1.56
N PRO A 17 8.82 9.52 -1.23
CA PRO A 17 10.12 8.98 -0.82
C PRO A 17 10.19 8.61 0.66
N SER A 18 9.18 8.98 1.47
CA SER A 18 9.09 8.66 2.90
C SER A 18 7.64 8.47 3.35
N ALA A 19 7.46 7.88 4.54
CA ALA A 19 6.13 7.70 5.13
C ALA A 19 5.43 9.03 5.42
N GLU A 20 6.17 10.04 5.89
CA GLU A 20 5.66 11.37 6.22
C GLU A 20 5.05 12.05 4.99
N ILE A 21 5.82 12.14 3.90
CA ILE A 21 5.33 12.69 2.63
C ILE A 21 4.19 11.83 2.08
N GLY A 22 4.27 10.50 2.24
CA GLY A 22 3.21 9.58 1.83
C GLY A 22 1.88 9.87 2.54
N LEU A 23 1.90 10.08 3.86
CA LEU A 23 0.70 10.40 4.64
C LEU A 23 0.09 11.74 4.22
N GLU A 24 0.91 12.76 3.96
CA GLU A 24 0.44 14.05 3.45
C GLU A 24 -0.24 13.91 2.08
N LEU A 25 0.38 13.16 1.15
CA LEU A 25 -0.17 12.92 -0.18
C LEU A 25 -1.45 12.10 -0.14
N ILE A 26 -1.53 11.10 0.74
CA ILE A 26 -2.74 10.28 0.94
C ILE A 26 -3.88 11.15 1.45
N ALA A 27 -3.62 12.04 2.43
CA ALA A 27 -4.65 12.93 2.96
C ALA A 27 -5.12 13.96 1.93
N ALA A 28 -4.23 14.42 1.05
CA ALA A 28 -4.55 15.42 0.03
C ALA A 28 -5.30 14.83 -1.18
N HIS A 29 -4.97 13.61 -1.61
CA HIS A 29 -5.48 13.02 -2.85
C HIS A 29 -6.49 11.90 -2.64
N LEU A 30 -6.60 11.34 -1.43
CA LEU A 30 -7.49 10.23 -1.08
C LEU A 30 -7.45 9.08 -2.10
N PRO A 31 -6.28 8.46 -2.31
CA PRO A 31 -6.11 7.44 -3.35
C PRO A 31 -6.95 6.18 -3.07
N ASP A 32 -7.32 5.48 -4.13
CA ASP A 32 -8.07 4.22 -4.05
C ASP A 32 -7.30 3.07 -3.40
N ALA A 33 -5.96 3.12 -3.45
CA ALA A 33 -5.09 2.13 -2.83
C ALA A 33 -3.70 2.72 -2.52
N VAL A 34 -3.04 2.14 -1.53
CA VAL A 34 -1.66 2.49 -1.14
C VAL A 34 -0.78 1.26 -1.21
N ILE A 35 0.39 1.42 -1.82
CA ILE A 35 1.49 0.45 -1.74
C ILE A 35 2.54 1.04 -0.80
N MET A 36 2.85 0.33 0.28
CA MET A 36 3.72 0.84 1.34
C MET A 36 4.81 -0.15 1.69
N ASP A 37 6.05 0.34 1.68
CA ASP A 37 7.18 -0.38 2.25
C ASP A 37 7.09 -0.42 3.77
N ILE A 38 7.33 -1.57 4.38
CA ILE A 38 7.36 -1.67 5.85
C ILE A 38 8.68 -1.16 6.41
N ASN A 39 9.77 -1.37 5.68
CA ASN A 39 11.11 -1.03 6.12
C ASN A 39 11.49 0.37 5.65
N LEU A 40 10.64 1.35 5.96
CA LEU A 40 10.91 2.76 5.69
C LEU A 40 11.88 3.33 6.74
N PRO A 41 12.82 4.21 6.35
CA PRO A 41 13.66 4.94 7.30
C PRO A 41 12.81 5.94 8.09
N GLY A 42 13.07 6.07 9.39
CA GLY A 42 12.32 6.96 10.29
C GLY A 42 11.07 6.29 10.85
N MET A 43 9.98 6.32 10.09
CA MET A 43 8.69 5.74 10.48
C MET A 43 8.46 4.39 9.79
N SER A 44 8.08 3.37 10.56
CA SER A 44 7.78 2.07 9.96
C SER A 44 6.44 2.09 9.22
N GLY A 45 6.27 1.20 8.24
CA GLY A 45 4.97 1.07 7.56
C GLY A 45 3.84 0.68 8.53
N PHE A 46 4.14 0.05 9.67
CA PHE A 46 3.14 -0.22 10.70
C PHE A 46 2.65 1.05 11.39
N ASP A 47 3.54 2.00 11.68
CA ASP A 47 3.18 3.27 12.32
C ASP A 47 2.36 4.13 11.36
N ALA A 48 2.75 4.16 10.07
CA ALA A 48 1.98 4.82 9.03
C ALA A 48 0.57 4.20 8.87
N MET A 49 0.48 2.86 8.91
CA MET A 49 -0.80 2.14 8.87
C MET A 49 -1.71 2.57 10.03
N GLN A 50 -1.15 2.69 11.24
CA GLN A 50 -1.93 3.13 12.41
C GLN A 50 -2.48 4.54 12.20
N ARG A 51 -1.65 5.49 11.75
CA ARG A 51 -2.10 6.88 11.48
C ARG A 51 -3.19 6.94 10.42
N LEU A 52 -3.09 6.12 9.37
CA LEU A 52 -4.14 6.03 8.36
C LEU A 52 -5.47 5.56 8.95
N ARG A 53 -5.45 4.64 9.92
CA ARG A 53 -6.66 4.12 10.58
C ARG A 53 -7.29 5.08 11.58
N GLU A 54 -6.52 6.00 12.16
CA GLU A 54 -6.99 7.00 13.12
C GLU A 54 -7.86 8.08 12.44
N ALA A 55 -7.61 8.41 11.17
CA ALA A 55 -8.35 9.44 10.46
C ALA A 55 -9.55 8.88 9.65
N PRO A 56 -10.80 9.37 9.86
CA PRO A 56 -11.99 8.89 9.15
C PRO A 56 -11.89 8.95 7.62
N ALA A 57 -11.21 9.96 7.08
CA ALA A 57 -11.04 10.17 5.65
C ALA A 57 -10.10 9.13 5.01
N THR A 58 -9.16 8.56 5.76
CA THR A 58 -8.15 7.63 5.20
C THR A 58 -8.31 6.21 5.71
N ARG A 59 -9.05 5.99 6.81
CA ARG A 59 -9.16 4.69 7.48
C ARG A 59 -9.79 3.59 6.64
N HIS A 60 -10.36 3.88 5.49
CA HIS A 60 -10.97 2.89 4.60
C HIS A 60 -10.07 2.54 3.42
N ILE A 61 -9.01 3.32 3.16
CA ILE A 61 -8.10 3.12 2.04
C ILE A 61 -7.36 1.79 2.24
N PRO A 62 -7.41 0.87 1.26
CA PRO A 62 -6.71 -0.40 1.33
C PRO A 62 -5.19 -0.18 1.18
N VAL A 63 -4.42 -0.84 2.04
CA VAL A 63 -2.96 -0.71 2.09
C VAL A 63 -2.31 -2.06 1.83
N ILE A 64 -1.49 -2.13 0.79
CA ILE A 64 -0.66 -3.29 0.43
C ILE A 64 0.73 -3.07 1.03
N GLY A 65 1.14 -3.95 1.94
CA GLY A 65 2.45 -3.90 2.57
C GLY A 65 3.52 -4.63 1.76
N LEU A 66 4.69 -4.04 1.59
CA LEU A 66 5.87 -4.66 0.99
C LEU A 66 6.93 -4.97 2.06
N SER A 67 7.27 -6.25 2.22
CA SER A 67 8.27 -6.70 3.20
C SER A 67 9.51 -7.28 2.54
N ALA A 68 10.67 -7.11 3.20
CA ALA A 68 11.92 -7.77 2.80
C ALA A 68 11.99 -9.27 3.18
N GLY A 69 11.03 -9.78 3.98
CA GLY A 69 11.03 -11.16 4.44
C GLY A 69 9.62 -11.77 4.55
N ALA A 70 9.55 -13.09 4.37
CA ALA A 70 8.33 -13.89 4.40
C ALA A 70 8.09 -14.60 5.75
N LEU A 71 8.60 -14.05 6.86
CA LEU A 71 8.43 -14.70 8.15
C LEU A 71 6.93 -14.70 8.50
N LEU A 72 6.38 -15.87 8.83
CA LEU A 72 4.95 -16.02 9.19
C LEU A 72 4.49 -15.06 10.30
N LYS A 73 5.42 -14.66 11.18
CA LYS A 73 5.18 -13.67 12.23
C LYS A 73 4.86 -12.29 11.66
N ASP A 74 5.54 -11.89 10.60
CA ASP A 74 5.34 -10.59 9.94
C ASP A 74 4.00 -10.56 9.20
N THR A 75 3.64 -11.67 8.55
CA THR A 75 2.34 -11.80 7.87
C THR A 75 1.16 -11.72 8.86
N ASN A 76 1.26 -12.37 10.01
CA ASN A 76 0.21 -12.31 11.03
C ASN A 76 0.10 -10.91 11.65
N ARG A 77 1.24 -10.27 11.96
CA ARG A 77 1.27 -8.90 12.49
C ARG A 77 0.70 -7.91 11.48
N ALA A 78 1.03 -8.05 10.20
CA ALA A 78 0.47 -7.24 9.12
C ALA A 78 -1.05 -7.39 8.99
N ARG A 79 -1.55 -8.62 9.03
CA ARG A 79 -2.99 -8.87 9.00
C ARG A 79 -3.70 -8.22 10.19
N GLN A 80 -3.12 -8.33 11.38
CA GLN A 80 -3.67 -7.71 12.60
C GLN A 80 -3.64 -6.18 12.55
N ALA A 81 -2.61 -5.58 11.94
CA ALA A 81 -2.52 -4.13 11.71
C ALA A 81 -3.50 -3.62 10.63
N GLY A 82 -4.19 -4.52 9.92
CA GLY A 82 -5.21 -4.17 8.93
C GLY A 82 -4.66 -3.92 7.53
N PHE A 83 -3.48 -4.44 7.18
CA PHE A 83 -3.06 -4.45 5.78
C PHE A 83 -4.00 -5.33 4.95
N TYR A 84 -4.33 -4.88 3.74
CA TYR A 84 -5.19 -5.61 2.81
C TYR A 84 -4.48 -6.87 2.29
N ARG A 85 -3.24 -6.69 1.85
CA ARG A 85 -2.33 -7.75 1.40
C ARG A 85 -0.91 -7.42 1.80
N TYR A 86 -0.08 -8.45 1.76
CA TYR A 86 1.33 -8.36 2.07
C TYR A 86 2.11 -9.10 0.99
N LEU A 87 3.03 -8.39 0.34
CA LEU A 87 3.87 -8.91 -0.73
C LEU A 87 5.32 -8.91 -0.28
N THR A 88 6.08 -9.93 -0.65
CA THR A 88 7.50 -10.03 -0.30
C THR A 88 8.36 -9.54 -1.45
N LYS A 89 9.49 -8.91 -1.11
CA LYS A 89 10.48 -8.47 -2.07
C LYS A 89 11.38 -9.65 -2.49
N PRO A 90 11.79 -9.73 -3.76
CA PRO A 90 11.44 -8.83 -4.86
C PRO A 90 9.98 -9.00 -5.30
N VAL A 91 9.25 -7.89 -5.42
CA VAL A 91 7.82 -7.92 -5.76
C VAL A 91 7.67 -8.35 -7.22
N LYS A 92 6.90 -9.41 -7.45
CA LYS A 92 6.57 -9.87 -8.80
C LYS A 92 5.50 -8.96 -9.40
N VAL A 93 5.76 -8.44 -10.59
CA VAL A 93 4.83 -7.56 -11.34
C VAL A 93 3.44 -8.17 -11.43
N ALA A 94 3.35 -9.43 -11.90
CA ALA A 94 2.08 -10.13 -12.05
C ALA A 94 1.28 -10.27 -10.73
N GLU A 95 1.97 -10.43 -9.60
CA GLU A 95 1.34 -10.54 -8.29
C GLU A 95 0.79 -9.19 -7.82
N LEU A 96 1.58 -8.12 -7.99
CA LEU A 96 1.13 -6.76 -7.68
C LEU A 96 -0.06 -6.35 -8.55
N THR A 97 0.02 -6.59 -9.87
CA THR A 97 -1.06 -6.29 -10.81
C THR A 97 -2.35 -6.98 -10.41
N ARG A 98 -2.29 -8.28 -10.09
CA ARG A 98 -3.47 -9.03 -9.64
C ARG A 98 -4.11 -8.42 -8.38
N VAL A 99 -3.31 -8.05 -7.38
CA VAL A 99 -3.85 -7.45 -6.14
C VAL A 99 -4.48 -6.08 -6.42
N LEU A 100 -3.89 -5.29 -7.32
CA LEU A 100 -4.43 -4.00 -7.71
C LEU A 100 -5.75 -4.17 -8.49
N GLU A 101 -5.83 -5.13 -9.40
CA GLU A 101 -7.08 -5.47 -10.11
C GLU A 101 -8.17 -5.92 -9.12
N GLU A 102 -7.86 -6.78 -8.15
CA GLU A 102 -8.80 -7.22 -7.10
C GLU A 102 -9.35 -6.05 -6.27
N LEU A 103 -8.55 -5.00 -6.06
CA LEU A 103 -8.94 -3.80 -5.32
C LEU A 103 -9.75 -2.83 -6.18
N LEU A 104 -9.27 -2.51 -7.37
CA LEU A 104 -9.83 -1.46 -8.23
C LEU A 104 -11.10 -1.90 -8.96
N VAL A 105 -11.30 -3.22 -9.17
CA VAL A 105 -12.55 -3.75 -9.70
C VAL A 105 -13.69 -3.63 -8.68
N ARG A 106 -13.39 -3.64 -7.37
CA ARG A 106 -14.41 -3.53 -6.31
C ARG A 106 -14.92 -2.11 -6.08
N THR A 107 -14.18 -1.08 -6.48
CA THR A 107 -14.60 0.33 -6.35
C THR A 107 -15.54 0.76 -7.47
N ALA A 108 -15.71 -0.06 -8.52
CA ALA A 108 -16.53 0.23 -9.69
C ALA A 108 -17.96 -0.37 -9.65
N SER A 109 -18.43 -0.86 -8.50
CA SER A 109 -19.80 -1.38 -8.27
C SER A 109 -20.43 -0.72 -7.06
#